data_AF-A0AAV9EK34-F1
#
_entry.id   AF-A0AAV9EK34-F1
#
_cell.length_a   1.000
_cell.length_b   1.000
_cell.length_c   1.000
_cell.angle_alpha   90.00
_cell.angle_beta   90.00
_cell.angle_gamma   90.00
#
_symmetry.space_group_name_H-M   'P 1'
#
loop_
_entity.id
_entity.type
_entity.pdbx_description
1 polymer ?
#
loop_
_entity_poly.entity_id
_entity_poly.type
_entity_poly.pdbx_seq_one_letter_code
_entity_poly.pdbx_strand_id
1 'polypeptide(L)'
;MVDFAFGFLPLPNNTTLFLLAIYINNIPEKTIVWSANGDNPVPAGSKVTLTSNGQLVLSDPNGRQSWTSNNGGGGVTHAAMLNNGNFVLATANSSNNAWESFSFPTDTILPSQELGLGSALFARITDTNYSSGRFKLEVQTDGDLVLYYIDQITKYNYGYYWASYTVGSGVKLVFDDSGSVYFALKNNTVFNVTERSVSAKDYYQRATLDPDGVFRQYVYPKTSMSGQKNAWSLIGFVASEICTNSIADLGSGVCGFNSYCKPDTSKNTCECPKGYSFFDENLKYKGCKPDFTAQSCDVDESQMYQLEEMPDTDWPTSDYEQYNPIDEDQCRSLCLKDCFCAVAIFRKSSCWKKKLPLSNGRLQIGMGKALIKNTMKNRQDGSMLEVNLRSFTYKELEEATDNFKEELGRGAFGIVYKGIMNSSPAIQVAVKKLDRMEEEVQKEFENESMNS
;
A
#
# COMPACT_ATOMS: atom_id res chain seq x y z
N MET A 1 10.52 -36.43 -14.49
CA MET A 1 10.16 -35.67 -13.27
C MET A 1 9.23 -34.55 -13.72
N VAL A 2 8.13 -34.29 -13.02
CA VAL A 2 7.18 -33.24 -13.45
C VAL A 2 7.65 -31.91 -12.90
N ASP A 3 7.89 -30.93 -13.77
CA ASP A 3 8.45 -29.62 -13.40
C ASP A 3 7.45 -28.75 -12.63
N PHE A 4 6.16 -28.88 -12.96
CA PHE A 4 5.05 -28.13 -12.37
C PHE A 4 4.02 -29.07 -11.74
N ALA A 5 3.35 -28.62 -10.69
CA ALA A 5 2.25 -29.32 -10.08
C ALA A 5 1.06 -28.38 -9.87
N PHE A 6 -0.14 -28.98 -9.82
CA PHE A 6 -1.41 -28.30 -9.59
C PHE A 6 -2.06 -28.89 -8.36
N GLY A 7 -2.51 -28.05 -7.43
CA GLY A 7 -3.16 -28.52 -6.21
C GLY A 7 -3.33 -27.44 -5.15
N PHE A 8 -3.74 -27.87 -3.95
CA PHE A 8 -3.91 -26.98 -2.81
C PHE A 8 -2.58 -26.72 -2.10
N LEU A 9 -2.24 -25.45 -1.88
CA LEU A 9 -1.13 -25.02 -1.03
C LEU A 9 -1.64 -24.12 0.10
N PRO A 10 -1.16 -24.30 1.34
CA PRO A 10 -1.50 -23.40 2.44
C PRO A 10 -0.88 -22.02 2.20
N LEU A 11 -1.53 -20.96 2.70
CA LEU A 11 -0.93 -19.63 2.68
C LEU A 11 0.26 -19.56 3.65
N PRO A 12 1.35 -18.86 3.30
CA PRO A 12 2.52 -18.71 4.17
C PRO A 12 2.19 -18.11 5.54
N ASN A 13 1.26 -17.14 5.58
CA ASN A 13 0.88 -16.44 6.82
C ASN A 13 -0.33 -17.08 7.53
N ASN A 14 -1.01 -18.05 6.91
CA ASN A 14 -2.20 -18.68 7.48
C ASN A 14 -2.39 -20.09 6.93
N THR A 15 -1.95 -21.09 7.69
CA THR A 15 -2.03 -22.51 7.31
C THR A 15 -3.44 -23.10 7.33
N THR A 16 -4.44 -22.36 7.80
CA THR A 16 -5.86 -22.78 7.76
C THR A 16 -6.54 -22.45 6.43
N LEU A 17 -5.93 -21.58 5.62
CA LEU A 17 -6.42 -21.15 4.32
C LEU A 17 -5.51 -21.65 3.20
N PHE A 18 -6.13 -21.99 2.07
CA PHE A 18 -5.50 -22.66 0.95
C PHE A 18 -5.79 -21.95 -0.38
N LEU A 19 -4.79 -21.99 -1.26
CA LEU A 19 -4.91 -21.62 -2.66
C LEU A 19 -4.93 -22.87 -3.53
N LEU A 20 -5.83 -22.91 -4.50
CA LEU A 20 -5.73 -23.82 -5.63
C LEU A 20 -4.76 -23.19 -6.64
N ALA A 21 -3.57 -23.77 -6.75
CA ALA A 21 -2.44 -23.13 -7.39
C ALA A 21 -1.67 -24.05 -8.34
N ILE A 22 -0.96 -23.43 -9.28
CA ILE A 22 0.11 -24.06 -10.05
C ILE A 22 1.43 -23.57 -9.44
N TYR A 23 2.35 -24.48 -9.19
CA TYR A 23 3.64 -24.19 -8.58
C TYR A 23 4.77 -25.03 -9.16
N ILE A 24 5.99 -24.51 -9.08
CA ILE A 24 7.19 -25.24 -9.49
C ILE A 24 7.46 -26.33 -8.46
N ASN A 25 7.44 -27.59 -8.90
CA ASN A 25 7.45 -28.73 -8.00
C ASN A 25 8.86 -29.17 -7.58
N ASN A 26 9.86 -28.99 -8.45
CA ASN A 26 11.20 -29.55 -8.23
C ASN A 26 12.14 -28.59 -7.48
N ILE A 27 11.58 -27.68 -6.68
CA ILE A 27 12.31 -26.77 -5.79
C ILE A 27 11.81 -26.92 -4.34
N PRO A 28 12.65 -26.70 -3.32
CA PRO A 28 12.27 -26.90 -1.92
C PRO A 28 11.11 -26.00 -1.49
N GLU A 29 11.21 -24.71 -1.80
CA GLU A 29 10.17 -23.72 -1.55
C GLU A 29 9.25 -23.62 -2.77
N LYS A 30 8.04 -24.20 -2.65
CA LYS A 30 7.07 -24.30 -3.75
C LYS A 30 6.65 -22.90 -4.19
N THR A 31 7.25 -22.43 -5.29
CA THR A 31 6.95 -21.11 -5.85
C THR A 31 5.67 -21.19 -6.65
N ILE A 32 4.62 -20.50 -6.18
CA ILE A 32 3.35 -20.34 -6.89
C ILE A 32 3.56 -19.41 -8.08
N VAL A 33 3.06 -19.83 -9.25
CA VAL A 33 3.15 -19.09 -10.52
C VAL A 33 1.78 -18.77 -11.10
N TRP A 34 0.72 -19.37 -10.55
CA TRP A 34 -0.68 -19.09 -10.88
C TRP A 34 -1.57 -19.54 -9.73
N SER A 35 -2.67 -18.83 -9.46
CA SER A 35 -3.69 -19.26 -8.51
C SER A 35 -5.09 -18.91 -8.98
N ALA A 36 -6.03 -19.83 -8.76
CA ALA A 36 -7.43 -19.64 -9.12
C ALA A 36 -8.12 -18.62 -8.21
N ASN A 37 -7.76 -18.63 -6.92
CA ASN A 37 -8.52 -18.00 -5.86
C ASN A 37 -7.65 -17.12 -4.94
N GLY A 38 -6.67 -16.41 -5.51
CA GLY A 38 -5.80 -15.49 -4.78
C GLY A 38 -6.55 -14.43 -3.95
N ASP A 39 -7.66 -13.92 -4.49
CA ASP A 39 -8.53 -12.95 -3.80
C ASP A 39 -9.45 -13.59 -2.75
N ASN A 40 -9.72 -14.89 -2.87
CA ASN A 40 -10.66 -15.62 -2.00
C ASN A 40 -10.09 -16.98 -1.60
N PRO A 41 -9.06 -17.01 -0.71
CA PRO A 41 -8.52 -18.26 -0.19
C PRO A 41 -9.59 -19.10 0.50
N VAL A 42 -9.50 -20.43 0.38
CA VAL A 42 -10.53 -21.35 0.86
C VAL A 42 -10.06 -22.16 2.08
N PRO A 43 -10.95 -22.57 3.00
CA PRO A 43 -10.55 -23.31 4.19
C PRO A 43 -10.25 -24.79 3.89
N ALA A 44 -9.66 -25.49 4.86
CA ALA A 44 -9.49 -26.94 4.80
C ALA A 44 -10.83 -27.68 4.54
N GLY A 45 -10.78 -28.74 3.73
CA GLY A 45 -11.98 -29.50 3.32
C GLY A 45 -12.66 -29.00 2.04
N SER A 46 -12.15 -27.91 1.45
CA SER A 46 -12.56 -27.42 0.13
C SER A 46 -12.19 -28.40 -0.98
N LYS A 47 -12.93 -28.35 -2.09
CA LYS A 47 -12.85 -29.36 -3.16
C LYS A 47 -12.80 -28.68 -4.52
N VAL A 48 -11.96 -29.22 -5.41
CA VAL A 48 -11.99 -28.89 -6.83
C VAL A 48 -12.62 -30.05 -7.59
N THR A 49 -13.60 -29.76 -8.44
CA THR A 49 -14.35 -30.78 -9.20
C THR A 49 -14.48 -30.39 -10.66
N LEU A 50 -14.29 -31.35 -11.56
CA LEU A 50 -14.62 -31.20 -12.97
C LEU A 50 -16.10 -31.59 -13.14
N THR A 51 -16.93 -30.63 -13.53
CA THR A 51 -18.36 -30.83 -13.72
C THR A 51 -18.67 -31.55 -15.03
N SER A 52 -19.88 -32.11 -15.16
CA SER A 52 -20.37 -32.71 -16.42
C SER A 52 -20.40 -31.74 -17.60
N ASN A 53 -20.45 -30.43 -17.31
CA ASN A 53 -20.43 -29.37 -18.30
C ASN A 53 -18.99 -28.94 -18.69
N GLY A 54 -17.97 -29.66 -18.21
CA GLY A 54 -16.56 -29.39 -18.53
C GLY A 54 -15.94 -28.22 -17.78
N GLN A 55 -16.60 -27.72 -16.73
CA GLN A 55 -16.06 -26.61 -15.91
C GLN A 55 -15.31 -27.15 -14.70
N LEU A 56 -14.18 -26.52 -14.37
CA LEU A 56 -13.49 -26.75 -13.12
C LEU A 56 -14.04 -25.82 -12.06
N VAL A 57 -14.62 -26.37 -11.00
CA VAL A 57 -15.29 -25.61 -9.94
C VAL A 57 -14.60 -25.87 -8.60
N LEU A 58 -14.18 -24.78 -7.95
CA LEU A 58 -13.68 -24.78 -6.58
C LEU A 58 -14.82 -24.40 -5.63
N SER A 59 -15.09 -25.26 -4.65
CA SER A 59 -16.12 -25.03 -3.62
C SER A 59 -15.58 -25.19 -2.22
N ASP A 60 -16.11 -24.39 -1.30
CA ASP A 60 -15.81 -24.50 0.14
C ASP A 60 -16.49 -25.75 0.77
N PRO A 61 -16.19 -26.09 2.05
CA PRO A 61 -16.77 -27.26 2.71
C PRO A 61 -18.30 -27.25 2.79
N ASN A 62 -18.92 -26.07 2.73
CA ASN A 62 -20.37 -25.89 2.74
C ASN A 62 -20.99 -26.00 1.34
N GLY A 63 -20.18 -26.22 0.30
CA GLY A 63 -20.62 -26.32 -1.08
C GLY A 63 -20.81 -24.97 -1.79
N ARG A 64 -20.38 -23.85 -1.19
CA ARG A 64 -20.42 -22.55 -1.86
C ARG A 64 -19.28 -22.46 -2.86
N GLN A 65 -19.60 -22.11 -4.10
CA GLN A 65 -18.62 -21.91 -5.16
C GLN A 65 -17.75 -20.68 -4.84
N SER A 66 -16.42 -20.89 -4.80
CA SER A 66 -15.42 -19.82 -4.62
C SER A 66 -14.78 -19.39 -5.93
N TRP A 67 -14.66 -20.29 -6.91
CA TRP A 67 -14.10 -20.01 -8.23
C TRP A 67 -14.57 -21.02 -9.27
N THR A 68 -14.58 -20.62 -10.55
CA THR A 68 -14.83 -21.51 -11.70
C THR A 68 -14.03 -21.07 -12.93
N SER A 69 -13.67 -22.02 -13.81
CA SER A 69 -12.95 -21.76 -15.07
C SER A 69 -13.77 -21.00 -16.13
N ASN A 70 -15.02 -20.62 -15.83
CA ASN A 70 -15.87 -19.70 -16.60
C ASN A 70 -16.04 -19.96 -18.11
N ASN A 71 -15.73 -21.16 -18.61
CA ASN A 71 -16.11 -21.64 -19.94
C ASN A 71 -16.45 -23.12 -19.85
N GLY A 72 -17.75 -23.42 -19.86
CA GLY A 72 -18.31 -24.77 -19.85
C GLY A 72 -18.75 -25.20 -21.25
N GLY A 73 -17.83 -25.12 -22.21
CA GLY A 73 -18.06 -25.73 -23.51
C GLY A 73 -18.14 -27.24 -23.31
N GLY A 74 -19.31 -27.84 -23.53
CA GLY A 74 -19.47 -29.29 -23.45
C GLY A 74 -18.42 -30.01 -24.32
N GLY A 75 -17.96 -31.17 -23.88
CA GLY A 75 -16.97 -31.97 -24.60
C GLY A 75 -15.57 -31.99 -23.99
N VAL A 76 -15.34 -31.35 -22.85
CA VAL A 76 -14.12 -31.57 -22.04
C VAL A 76 -14.08 -33.04 -21.61
N THR A 77 -12.97 -33.71 -21.92
CA THR A 77 -12.78 -35.13 -21.59
C THR A 77 -11.79 -35.35 -20.46
N HIS A 78 -10.81 -34.44 -20.33
CA HIS A 78 -9.76 -34.56 -19.32
C HIS A 78 -9.11 -33.20 -19.04
N ALA A 79 -8.42 -33.15 -17.91
CA ALA A 79 -7.55 -32.05 -17.54
C ALA A 79 -6.09 -32.55 -17.55
N ALA A 80 -5.14 -31.69 -17.93
CA ALA A 80 -3.73 -32.03 -17.97
C ALA A 80 -2.86 -30.87 -17.47
N MET A 81 -1.83 -31.21 -16.70
CA MET A 81 -0.75 -30.30 -16.33
C MET A 81 0.40 -30.50 -17.31
N LEU A 82 0.65 -29.50 -18.17
CA LEU A 82 1.73 -29.56 -19.15
C LEU A 82 3.08 -29.20 -18.53
N ASN A 83 4.17 -29.68 -19.13
CA ASN A 83 5.53 -29.48 -18.63
C ASN A 83 5.98 -28.00 -18.65
N ASN A 84 5.31 -27.14 -19.41
CA ASN A 84 5.58 -25.71 -19.47
C ASN A 84 4.83 -24.91 -18.40
N GLY A 85 4.02 -25.55 -17.55
CA GLY A 85 3.24 -24.86 -16.52
C GLY A 85 1.82 -24.48 -16.95
N ASN A 86 1.40 -24.82 -18.18
CA ASN A 86 0.04 -24.59 -18.62
C ASN A 86 -0.89 -25.74 -18.15
N PHE A 87 -1.89 -25.41 -17.33
CA PHE A 87 -2.95 -26.35 -16.95
C PHE A 87 -4.11 -26.20 -17.92
N VAL A 88 -4.50 -27.30 -18.58
CA VAL A 88 -5.46 -27.28 -19.68
C VAL A 88 -6.66 -28.19 -19.41
N LEU A 89 -7.84 -27.76 -19.87
CA LEU A 89 -9.01 -28.60 -20.04
C LEU A 89 -9.16 -28.90 -21.52
N ALA A 90 -8.99 -30.16 -21.91
CA ALA A 90 -8.95 -30.57 -23.32
C ALA A 90 -10.22 -31.31 -23.74
N THR A 91 -10.59 -31.16 -25.02
CA THR A 91 -11.71 -31.89 -25.63
C THR A 91 -11.22 -33.09 -26.45
N ALA A 92 -12.11 -34.04 -26.75
CA ALA A 92 -11.74 -35.23 -27.54
C ALA A 92 -11.27 -34.92 -28.98
N ASN A 93 -11.78 -33.83 -29.58
CA ASN A 93 -11.79 -33.66 -31.04
C ASN A 93 -11.24 -32.31 -31.54
N SER A 94 -10.84 -31.39 -30.65
CA SER A 94 -10.24 -30.11 -31.05
C SER A 94 -8.74 -30.11 -30.84
N SER A 95 -8.01 -29.52 -31.79
CA SER A 95 -6.61 -29.12 -31.59
C SER A 95 -6.45 -28.05 -30.49
N ASN A 96 -7.55 -27.42 -30.11
CA ASN A 96 -7.58 -26.30 -29.17
C ASN A 96 -8.13 -26.75 -27.82
N ASN A 97 -7.55 -26.24 -26.73
CA ASN A 97 -8.04 -26.48 -25.38
C ASN A 97 -9.38 -25.74 -25.16
N ALA A 98 -10.29 -26.32 -24.38
CA ALA A 98 -11.53 -25.66 -23.97
C ALA A 98 -11.27 -24.53 -22.97
N TRP A 99 -10.23 -24.69 -22.15
CA TRP A 99 -9.75 -23.70 -21.20
C TRP A 99 -8.26 -23.97 -20.92
N GLU A 100 -7.49 -22.91 -20.66
CA GLU A 100 -6.10 -23.03 -20.25
C GLU A 100 -5.69 -21.91 -19.30
N SER A 101 -4.83 -22.23 -18.33
CA SER A 101 -4.39 -21.26 -17.31
C SER A 101 -3.59 -20.11 -17.92
N PHE A 102 -2.89 -20.35 -19.03
CA PHE A 102 -2.10 -19.34 -19.72
C PHE A 102 -2.91 -18.18 -20.27
N SER A 103 -4.21 -18.38 -20.57
CA SER A 103 -5.12 -17.30 -21.00
C SER A 103 -5.65 -16.45 -19.84
N PHE A 104 -5.42 -16.87 -18.59
CA PHE A 104 -5.91 -16.20 -17.38
C PHE A 104 -4.77 -16.01 -16.38
N PRO A 105 -3.72 -15.24 -16.73
CA PRO A 105 -2.56 -15.08 -15.85
C PRO A 105 -2.92 -14.32 -14.55
N THR A 106 -2.07 -14.45 -13.53
CA THR A 106 -2.20 -13.70 -12.27
C THR A 106 -1.22 -12.53 -12.24
N ASP A 107 -0.09 -12.69 -11.55
CA ASP A 107 1.02 -11.74 -11.45
C ASP A 107 2.22 -12.18 -12.31
N THR A 108 2.18 -13.39 -12.87
CA THR A 108 3.34 -14.07 -13.45
C THR A 108 3.07 -14.58 -14.86
N ILE A 109 4.07 -14.44 -15.73
CA ILE A 109 4.17 -15.09 -17.04
C ILE A 109 5.30 -16.13 -17.03
N LEU A 110 5.10 -17.26 -17.71
CA LEU A 110 6.06 -18.37 -17.81
C LEU A 110 6.62 -18.52 -19.23
N PRO A 111 7.76 -19.22 -19.42
CA PRO A 111 8.23 -19.57 -20.75
C PRO A 111 7.15 -20.29 -21.57
N SER A 112 7.10 -20.01 -22.87
CA SER A 112 6.07 -20.41 -23.85
C SER A 112 4.69 -19.75 -23.69
N GLN A 113 4.52 -18.82 -22.75
CA GLN A 113 3.28 -18.07 -22.59
C GLN A 113 3.30 -16.76 -23.39
N GLU A 114 2.13 -16.41 -23.93
CA GLU A 114 1.92 -15.17 -24.67
C GLU A 114 0.68 -14.45 -24.14
N LEU A 115 0.78 -13.14 -23.93
CA LEU A 115 -0.33 -12.29 -23.52
C LEU A 115 -0.68 -11.33 -24.66
N GLY A 116 -1.85 -11.54 -25.27
CA GLY A 116 -2.37 -10.70 -26.35
C GLY A 116 -3.02 -9.40 -25.84
N LEU A 117 -3.45 -8.57 -26.79
CA LEU A 117 -4.19 -7.34 -26.52
C LEU A 117 -5.37 -7.55 -25.54
N GLY A 118 -5.49 -6.68 -24.54
CA GLY A 118 -6.49 -6.75 -23.48
C GLY A 118 -6.10 -7.63 -22.27
N SER A 119 -4.96 -8.32 -22.33
CA SER A 119 -4.46 -9.12 -21.21
C SER A 119 -3.77 -8.24 -20.17
N ALA A 120 -3.83 -8.65 -18.90
CA ALA A 120 -3.16 -7.94 -17.82
C ALA A 120 -2.58 -8.90 -16.77
N LEU A 121 -1.50 -8.46 -16.14
CA LEU A 121 -0.98 -9.02 -14.88
C LEU A 121 -1.31 -8.07 -13.74
N PHE A 122 -1.71 -8.61 -12.61
CA PHE A 122 -1.97 -7.85 -11.39
C PHE A 122 -0.97 -8.27 -10.33
N ALA A 123 -0.18 -7.32 -9.83
CA ALA A 123 0.73 -7.58 -8.72
C ALA A 123 -0.06 -8.10 -7.52
N ARG A 124 0.50 -9.03 -6.76
CA ARG A 124 -0.05 -9.42 -5.46
C ARG A 124 0.14 -8.32 -4.41
N ILE A 125 -0.65 -8.31 -3.33
CA ILE A 125 -0.55 -7.28 -2.27
C ILE A 125 0.83 -7.34 -1.57
N THR A 126 1.28 -8.53 -1.21
CA THR A 126 2.61 -8.77 -0.63
C THR A 126 3.15 -10.12 -1.09
N ASP A 127 4.40 -10.43 -0.74
CA ASP A 127 5.02 -11.71 -1.10
C ASP A 127 4.30 -12.95 -0.54
N THR A 128 3.41 -12.75 0.44
CA THR A 128 2.66 -13.79 1.15
C THR A 128 1.13 -13.64 1.05
N ASN A 129 0.64 -12.54 0.46
CA ASN A 129 -0.77 -12.30 0.22
C ASN A 129 -1.03 -12.21 -1.29
N TYR A 130 -1.63 -13.27 -1.83
CA TYR A 130 -1.87 -13.50 -3.26
C TYR A 130 -3.11 -12.79 -3.82
N SER A 131 -3.80 -11.98 -3.02
CA SER A 131 -4.87 -11.13 -3.54
C SER A 131 -4.30 -10.05 -4.47
N SER A 132 -5.11 -9.62 -5.41
CA SER A 132 -4.77 -8.60 -6.41
C SER A 132 -4.51 -7.25 -5.74
N GLY A 133 -3.28 -6.76 -5.89
CA GLY A 133 -2.74 -5.54 -5.33
C GLY A 133 -3.00 -4.29 -6.20
N ARG A 134 -2.07 -3.33 -6.10
CA ARG A 134 -2.23 -1.94 -6.56
C ARG A 134 -1.43 -1.59 -7.82
N PHE A 135 -0.81 -2.59 -8.45
CA PHE A 135 -0.02 -2.42 -9.66
C PHE A 135 -0.51 -3.37 -10.74
N LYS A 136 -0.56 -2.87 -11.98
CA LYS A 136 -1.06 -3.61 -13.13
C LYS A 136 -0.11 -3.44 -14.30
N LEU A 137 0.24 -4.53 -14.97
CA LEU A 137 0.87 -4.53 -16.29
C LEU A 137 -0.21 -4.90 -17.30
N GLU A 138 -0.41 -4.10 -18.33
CA GLU A 138 -1.48 -4.30 -19.30
C GLU A 138 -0.93 -4.23 -20.72
N VAL A 139 -1.30 -5.22 -21.52
CA VAL A 139 -1.17 -5.17 -22.97
C VAL A 139 -2.41 -4.45 -23.50
N GLN A 140 -2.30 -3.16 -23.74
CA GLN A 140 -3.44 -2.33 -24.11
C GLN A 140 -3.95 -2.69 -25.50
N THR A 141 -5.25 -2.47 -25.75
CA THR A 141 -5.89 -2.75 -27.05
C THR A 141 -5.43 -1.83 -28.18
N ASP A 142 -4.82 -0.70 -27.85
CA ASP A 142 -4.20 0.21 -28.82
C ASP A 142 -2.77 -0.23 -29.23
N GLY A 143 -2.22 -1.26 -28.58
CA GLY A 143 -0.90 -1.82 -28.89
C GLY A 143 0.24 -1.24 -28.05
N ASP A 144 -0.02 -0.57 -26.93
CA ASP A 144 1.03 -0.25 -25.95
C ASP A 144 1.12 -1.30 -24.81
N LEU A 145 2.30 -1.44 -24.22
CA LEU A 145 2.53 -2.22 -23.00
C LEU A 145 2.79 -1.24 -21.86
N VAL A 146 1.92 -1.24 -20.85
CA VAL A 146 1.92 -0.17 -19.84
C VAL A 146 1.81 -0.71 -18.42
N LEU A 147 2.52 -0.06 -17.50
CA LEU A 147 2.49 -0.31 -16.07
C LEU A 147 1.75 0.82 -15.34
N TYR A 148 0.78 0.46 -14.50
CA TYR A 148 -0.17 1.38 -13.88
C TYR A 148 -0.23 1.28 -12.37
N TYR A 149 -0.46 2.43 -11.73
CA TYR A 149 -1.05 2.50 -10.40
C TYR A 149 -2.56 2.28 -10.53
N ILE A 150 -3.11 1.38 -9.73
CA ILE A 150 -4.55 1.09 -9.74
C ILE A 150 -5.15 1.08 -8.33
N ASP A 151 -6.45 1.37 -8.27
CA ASP A 151 -7.25 1.09 -7.10
C ASP A 151 -7.36 -0.42 -6.85
N GLN A 152 -7.22 -0.84 -5.60
CA GLN A 152 -7.21 -2.26 -5.26
C GLN A 152 -8.58 -2.92 -5.47
N ILE A 153 -9.68 -2.19 -5.29
CA ILE A 153 -11.03 -2.76 -5.31
C ILE A 153 -11.63 -2.64 -6.72
N THR A 154 -11.70 -1.41 -7.23
CA THR A 154 -12.36 -1.07 -8.49
C THR A 154 -11.47 -1.30 -9.71
N LYS A 155 -10.16 -1.47 -9.51
CA LYS A 155 -9.15 -1.54 -10.57
C LYS A 155 -9.07 -0.26 -11.41
N TYR A 156 -9.61 0.84 -10.90
CA TYR A 156 -9.55 2.15 -11.53
C TYR A 156 -8.09 2.60 -11.68
N ASN A 157 -7.79 3.21 -12.82
CA ASN A 157 -6.43 3.60 -13.18
C ASN A 157 -6.09 5.00 -12.64
N TYR A 158 -5.06 5.09 -11.81
CA TYR A 158 -4.59 6.35 -11.23
C TYR A 158 -3.49 7.05 -12.04
N GLY A 159 -2.99 6.39 -13.09
CA GLY A 159 -1.89 6.87 -13.91
C GLY A 159 -0.87 5.77 -14.18
N TYR A 160 -0.11 5.92 -15.27
CA TYR A 160 0.98 5.01 -15.59
C TYR A 160 2.30 5.50 -14.99
N TYR A 161 3.23 4.57 -14.79
CA TYR A 161 4.61 4.90 -14.41
C TYR A 161 5.67 4.38 -15.37
N TRP A 162 5.25 3.58 -16.36
CA TRP A 162 6.12 3.13 -17.42
C TRP A 162 5.25 2.68 -18.62
N ALA A 163 5.74 2.95 -19.83
CA ALA A 163 5.12 2.53 -21.08
C ALA A 163 6.19 2.15 -22.10
N SER A 164 5.88 1.23 -23.00
CA SER A 164 6.77 0.87 -24.12
C SER A 164 6.72 1.88 -25.27
N TYR A 165 5.71 2.74 -25.32
CA TYR A 165 5.46 3.72 -26.40
C TYR A 165 5.30 3.06 -27.78
N THR A 166 4.63 1.91 -27.83
CA THR A 166 4.45 1.12 -29.05
C THR A 166 3.04 1.23 -29.65
N VAL A 167 2.27 2.24 -29.24
CA VAL A 167 0.91 2.52 -29.71
C VAL A 167 0.79 2.32 -31.22
N GLY A 168 -0.23 1.55 -31.63
CA GLY A 168 -0.52 1.20 -33.02
C GLY A 168 0.32 0.07 -33.61
N SER A 169 1.42 -0.32 -32.96
CA SER A 169 2.38 -1.31 -33.49
C SER A 169 2.52 -2.58 -32.65
N GLY A 170 2.26 -2.54 -31.34
CA GLY A 170 2.36 -3.71 -30.47
C GLY A 170 1.24 -4.73 -30.67
N VAL A 171 1.55 -5.98 -30.36
CA VAL A 171 0.65 -7.13 -30.58
C VAL A 171 0.49 -7.98 -29.33
N LYS A 172 1.61 -8.40 -28.71
CA LYS A 172 1.59 -9.34 -27.58
C LYS A 172 2.89 -9.31 -26.78
N LEU A 173 2.80 -9.55 -25.47
CA LEU A 173 3.94 -9.85 -24.60
C LEU A 173 4.26 -11.34 -24.71
N VAL A 174 5.51 -11.67 -24.95
CA VAL A 174 5.98 -13.04 -25.15
C VAL A 174 7.08 -13.34 -24.14
N PHE A 175 6.98 -14.48 -23.48
CA PHE A 175 8.09 -15.10 -22.79
C PHE A 175 8.42 -16.42 -23.50
N ASP A 176 9.50 -16.44 -24.28
CA ASP A 176 9.82 -17.59 -25.12
C ASP A 176 10.70 -18.64 -24.42
N ASP A 177 10.87 -19.79 -25.06
CA ASP A 177 11.68 -20.91 -24.55
C ASP A 177 13.19 -20.62 -24.52
N SER A 178 13.65 -19.56 -25.21
CA SER A 178 15.04 -19.09 -25.12
C SER A 178 15.30 -18.34 -23.80
N GLY A 179 14.23 -18.03 -23.06
CA GLY A 179 14.27 -17.24 -21.84
C GLY A 179 14.20 -15.74 -22.09
N SER A 180 13.76 -15.31 -23.27
CA SER A 180 13.65 -13.88 -23.61
C SER A 180 12.24 -13.38 -23.32
N VAL A 181 12.13 -12.23 -22.65
CA VAL A 181 10.84 -11.55 -22.41
C VAL A 181 10.78 -10.27 -23.24
N TYR A 182 9.88 -10.24 -24.22
CA TYR A 182 9.80 -9.14 -25.18
C TYR A 182 8.36 -8.86 -25.60
N PHE A 183 8.12 -7.65 -26.10
CA PHE A 183 6.86 -7.23 -26.67
C PHE A 183 6.96 -7.26 -28.20
N ALA A 184 6.15 -8.12 -28.83
CA ALA A 184 6.17 -8.35 -30.28
C ALA A 184 5.39 -7.26 -31.03
N LEU A 185 5.97 -6.75 -32.11
CA LEU A 185 5.39 -5.69 -32.94
C LEU A 185 4.94 -6.24 -34.31
N LYS A 186 3.99 -5.54 -34.96
CA LYS A 186 3.40 -5.92 -36.26
C LYS A 186 4.40 -6.09 -37.40
N ASN A 187 5.54 -5.40 -37.34
CA ASN A 187 6.60 -5.45 -38.35
C ASN A 187 7.59 -6.61 -38.12
N ASN A 188 7.26 -7.57 -37.23
CA ASN A 188 8.13 -8.67 -36.78
C ASN A 188 9.40 -8.22 -36.03
N THR A 189 9.48 -6.95 -35.62
CA THR A 189 10.49 -6.51 -34.65
C THR A 189 9.96 -6.67 -33.23
N VAL A 190 10.85 -6.55 -32.26
CA VAL A 190 10.53 -6.74 -30.84
C VAL A 190 11.03 -5.55 -30.02
N PHE A 191 10.28 -5.21 -28.99
CA PHE A 191 10.75 -4.36 -27.90
C PHE A 191 11.17 -5.27 -26.74
N ASN A 192 12.46 -5.29 -26.40
CA ASN A 192 12.95 -6.11 -25.29
C ASN A 192 12.45 -5.54 -23.97
N VAL A 193 11.65 -6.31 -23.24
CA VAL A 193 11.12 -5.92 -21.93
C VAL A 193 12.17 -6.19 -20.85
N THR A 194 12.92 -7.28 -20.99
CA THR A 194 14.09 -7.57 -20.16
C THR A 194 15.36 -7.64 -21.02
N GLU A 195 16.49 -7.21 -20.46
CA GLU A 195 17.76 -7.08 -21.20
C GLU A 195 18.56 -8.38 -21.32
N ARG A 196 18.27 -9.38 -20.48
CA ARG A 196 19.02 -10.63 -20.39
C ARG A 196 18.10 -11.82 -20.58
N SER A 197 18.63 -12.85 -21.22
CA SER A 197 18.00 -14.15 -21.33
C SER A 197 18.98 -15.26 -20.97
N VAL A 198 18.45 -16.34 -20.41
CA VAL A 198 19.16 -17.60 -20.20
C VAL A 198 18.24 -18.72 -20.63
N SER A 199 18.79 -19.86 -21.05
CA SER A 199 17.99 -20.98 -21.56
C SER A 199 17.01 -21.54 -20.51
N ALA A 200 15.74 -21.72 -20.88
CA ALA A 200 14.72 -22.37 -20.02
C ALA A 200 14.97 -23.88 -19.83
N LYS A 201 15.93 -24.46 -20.57
CA LYS A 201 16.34 -25.85 -20.38
C LYS A 201 17.13 -26.04 -19.08
N ASP A 202 17.98 -25.09 -18.74
CA ASP A 202 18.92 -25.19 -17.61
C ASP A 202 18.37 -24.57 -16.32
N TYR A 203 17.35 -23.70 -16.45
CA TYR A 203 16.76 -22.95 -15.35
C TYR A 203 15.24 -23.06 -15.33
N TYR A 204 14.64 -23.18 -14.15
CA TYR A 204 13.25 -22.76 -13.96
C TYR A 204 13.20 -21.24 -14.04
N GLN A 205 12.22 -20.69 -14.74
CA GLN A 205 12.11 -19.24 -14.93
C GLN A 205 10.68 -18.76 -14.73
N ARG A 206 10.57 -17.50 -14.34
CA ARG A 206 9.32 -16.76 -14.26
C ARG A 206 9.59 -15.27 -14.48
N ALA A 207 8.64 -14.56 -15.06
CA ALA A 207 8.63 -13.11 -15.02
C ALA A 207 7.37 -12.64 -14.29
N THR A 208 7.54 -11.88 -13.22
CA THR A 208 6.48 -11.55 -12.25
C THR A 208 6.42 -10.04 -12.05
N LEU A 209 5.20 -9.51 -12.03
CA LEU A 209 4.94 -8.16 -11.54
C LEU A 209 4.91 -8.21 -10.01
N ASP A 210 6.01 -7.80 -9.39
CA ASP A 210 6.17 -7.92 -7.95
C ASP A 210 5.33 -6.88 -7.18
N PRO A 211 5.09 -7.08 -5.86
CA PRO A 211 4.27 -6.19 -5.03
C PRO A 211 4.73 -4.73 -4.97
N ASP A 212 5.96 -4.43 -5.38
CA ASP A 212 6.53 -3.08 -5.44
C ASP A 212 6.34 -2.40 -6.80
N GLY A 213 5.62 -3.04 -7.73
CA GLY A 213 5.28 -2.50 -9.05
C GLY A 213 6.36 -2.71 -10.11
N VAL A 214 7.47 -3.37 -9.78
CA VAL A 214 8.54 -3.65 -10.75
C VAL A 214 8.30 -5.03 -11.37
N PHE A 215 8.32 -5.09 -12.70
CA PHE A 215 8.21 -6.36 -13.42
C PHE A 215 9.61 -6.97 -13.55
N ARG A 216 9.81 -8.17 -12.98
CA ARG A 216 11.13 -8.80 -12.82
C ARG A 216 11.15 -10.21 -13.38
N GLN A 217 12.25 -10.56 -14.04
CA GLN A 217 12.54 -11.91 -14.52
C GLN A 217 13.51 -12.62 -13.58
N TYR A 218 13.09 -13.79 -13.11
CA TYR A 218 13.80 -14.61 -12.14
C TYR A 218 14.17 -15.96 -12.73
N VAL A 219 15.31 -16.50 -12.28
CA VAL A 219 15.79 -17.82 -12.66
C VAL A 219 16.21 -18.63 -11.44
N TYR A 220 16.02 -19.95 -11.51
CA TYR A 220 16.44 -20.91 -10.50
C TYR A 220 17.11 -22.10 -11.20
N PRO A 221 18.37 -22.46 -10.86
CA PRO A 221 19.09 -23.57 -11.51
C PRO A 221 18.36 -24.91 -11.35
N LYS A 222 18.13 -25.65 -12.45
CA LYS A 222 17.53 -27.00 -12.36
C LYS A 222 18.49 -28.05 -11.79
N THR A 223 19.79 -27.82 -11.94
CA THR A 223 20.87 -28.67 -11.44
C THR A 223 21.78 -27.86 -10.51
N SER A 224 22.21 -28.48 -9.41
CA SER A 224 23.18 -27.87 -8.49
C SER A 224 24.53 -27.73 -9.21
N MET A 225 24.87 -26.52 -9.65
CA MET A 225 26.20 -26.22 -10.18
C MET A 225 27.16 -25.84 -9.05
N SER A 226 28.41 -26.32 -9.11
CA SER A 226 29.43 -26.01 -8.10
C SER A 226 29.64 -24.50 -7.99
N GLY A 227 29.39 -23.93 -6.81
CA GLY A 227 29.56 -22.49 -6.54
C GLY A 227 28.30 -21.64 -6.72
N GLN A 228 27.18 -22.18 -7.20
CA GLN A 228 25.90 -21.47 -7.25
C GLN A 228 25.01 -21.83 -6.05
N LYS A 229 24.38 -20.83 -5.43
CA LYS A 229 23.32 -21.05 -4.45
C LYS A 229 22.06 -21.49 -5.20
N ASN A 230 21.41 -22.55 -4.72
CA ASN A 230 20.09 -22.99 -5.19
C ASN A 230 19.01 -22.04 -4.67
N ALA A 231 18.91 -20.87 -5.29
CA ALA A 231 17.97 -19.81 -4.94
C ALA A 231 17.53 -19.07 -6.21
N TRP A 232 16.39 -18.38 -6.11
CA TRP A 232 15.96 -17.45 -7.16
C TRP A 232 16.94 -16.30 -7.30
N SER A 233 17.34 -16.00 -8.54
CA SER A 233 18.17 -14.85 -8.87
C SER A 233 17.51 -13.97 -9.92
N LEU A 234 17.72 -12.66 -9.80
CA LEU A 234 17.21 -11.64 -10.70
C LEU A 234 18.14 -11.51 -11.92
N ILE A 235 17.58 -11.59 -13.14
CA ILE A 235 18.37 -11.42 -14.38
C ILE A 235 17.91 -10.24 -15.24
N GLY A 236 16.68 -9.76 -15.05
CA GLY A 236 16.14 -8.64 -15.80
C GLY A 236 14.97 -8.01 -15.09
N PHE A 237 14.73 -6.72 -15.34
CA PHE A 237 13.63 -5.97 -14.76
C PHE A 237 13.28 -4.77 -15.64
N VAL A 238 12.07 -4.23 -15.46
CA VAL A 238 11.64 -2.97 -16.06
C VAL A 238 10.93 -2.11 -15.02
N ALA A 239 11.06 -0.79 -15.17
CA ALA A 239 10.54 0.21 -14.26
C ALA A 239 11.16 0.21 -12.84
N SER A 240 12.48 -0.03 -12.71
CA SER A 240 13.19 0.09 -11.41
C SER A 240 13.11 1.51 -10.82
N GLU A 241 13.09 2.52 -11.69
CA GLU A 241 13.02 3.95 -11.36
C GLU A 241 11.60 4.43 -10.98
N ILE A 242 10.71 3.53 -10.57
CA ILE A 242 9.32 3.85 -10.22
C ILE A 242 9.22 4.94 -9.12
N CYS A 243 10.21 5.06 -8.22
CA CYS A 243 10.23 6.14 -7.21
C CYS A 243 10.35 7.55 -7.83
N THR A 244 10.97 7.70 -9.01
CA THR A 244 11.37 9.00 -9.58
C THR A 244 10.66 9.33 -10.88
N ASN A 245 10.33 8.33 -11.71
CA ASN A 245 9.91 8.54 -13.09
C ASN A 245 8.47 9.04 -13.29
N SER A 246 7.53 8.78 -12.38
CA SER A 246 6.13 9.18 -12.61
C SER A 246 5.34 9.37 -11.34
N ILE A 247 4.53 10.41 -11.37
CA ILE A 247 3.66 10.87 -10.29
C ILE A 247 2.25 10.38 -10.62
N ALA A 248 1.59 9.72 -9.68
CA ALA A 248 0.18 9.39 -9.82
C ALA A 248 -0.67 10.63 -9.51
N ASP A 249 -1.60 10.98 -10.40
CA ASP A 249 -2.52 12.11 -10.19
C ASP A 249 -3.51 11.83 -9.06
N LEU A 250 -3.84 10.56 -8.86
CA LEU A 250 -4.71 10.05 -7.81
C LEU A 250 -4.01 8.95 -7.01
N GLY A 251 -4.49 8.71 -5.78
CA GLY A 251 -3.89 7.73 -4.90
C GLY A 251 -2.55 8.17 -4.30
N SER A 252 -1.86 7.22 -3.66
CA SER A 252 -0.68 7.51 -2.85
C SER A 252 0.66 7.49 -3.60
N GLY A 253 0.68 6.99 -4.84
CA GLY A 253 1.89 6.52 -5.49
C GLY A 253 2.43 5.22 -4.85
N VAL A 254 3.73 4.97 -4.99
CA VAL A 254 4.40 3.70 -4.64
C VAL A 254 4.21 3.30 -3.17
N CYS A 255 4.49 4.21 -2.23
CA CYS A 255 4.71 3.84 -0.84
C CYS A 255 3.53 4.04 0.12
N GLY A 256 2.42 4.62 -0.33
CA GLY A 256 1.32 4.98 0.57
C GLY A 256 1.37 6.45 1.00
N PHE A 257 0.26 6.97 1.49
CA PHE A 257 0.18 8.38 1.88
C PHE A 257 1.15 8.71 3.03
N ASN A 258 1.68 9.93 3.04
CA ASN A 258 2.61 10.44 4.07
C ASN A 258 3.90 9.63 4.24
N SER A 259 4.24 8.79 3.27
CA SER A 259 5.49 8.03 3.19
C SER A 259 6.28 8.45 1.96
N TYR A 260 7.56 8.06 1.88
CA TYR A 260 8.38 8.30 0.70
C TYR A 260 9.09 7.03 0.22
N CYS A 261 9.28 6.98 -1.10
CA CYS A 261 9.97 5.93 -1.83
C CYS A 261 11.46 6.25 -1.89
N LYS A 262 12.27 5.31 -1.42
CA LYS A 262 13.72 5.38 -1.45
C LYS A 262 14.26 4.32 -2.42
N PRO A 263 14.91 4.75 -3.51
CA PRO A 263 15.56 3.82 -4.44
C PRO A 263 16.62 2.99 -3.71
N ASP A 264 16.62 1.68 -3.96
CA ASP A 264 17.68 0.76 -3.53
C ASP A 264 18.06 -0.16 -4.69
N THR A 265 19.26 -0.71 -4.63
CA THR A 265 19.92 -1.53 -5.65
C THR A 265 19.14 -2.77 -6.12
N SER A 266 18.17 -3.26 -5.35
CA SER A 266 17.40 -4.47 -5.69
C SER A 266 15.88 -4.33 -5.54
N LYS A 267 15.42 -3.66 -4.49
CA LYS A 267 13.99 -3.48 -4.18
C LYS A 267 13.77 -2.11 -3.56
N ASN A 268 12.90 -1.31 -4.15
CA ASN A 268 12.57 0.01 -3.61
C ASN A 268 11.98 -0.13 -2.20
N THR A 269 12.37 0.77 -1.31
CA THR A 269 11.93 0.74 0.08
C THR A 269 11.03 1.92 0.38
N CYS A 270 10.04 1.67 1.24
CA CYS A 270 9.16 2.71 1.76
C CYS A 270 9.57 3.06 3.18
N GLU A 271 9.71 4.35 3.45
CA GLU A 271 10.10 4.91 4.73
C GLU A 271 9.11 6.01 5.15
N CYS A 272 8.94 6.20 6.45
CA CYS A 272 8.18 7.32 7.01
C CYS A 272 9.11 8.51 7.30
N PRO A 273 8.65 9.75 7.09
CA PRO A 273 9.37 10.91 7.61
C PRO A 273 9.43 10.84 9.14
N LYS A 274 10.40 11.53 9.75
CA LYS A 274 10.54 11.45 11.21
C LYS A 274 9.36 12.12 11.93
N GLY A 275 8.92 11.49 13.02
CA GLY A 275 7.69 11.87 13.72
C GLY A 275 6.44 11.29 13.06
N TYR A 276 6.60 10.39 12.11
CA TYR A 276 5.53 9.58 11.53
C TYR A 276 5.87 8.10 11.71
N SER A 277 4.84 7.29 11.90
CA SER A 277 4.91 5.83 11.95
C SER A 277 4.03 5.20 10.87
N PHE A 278 4.38 3.97 10.46
CA PHE A 278 3.51 3.22 9.55
C PHE A 278 2.15 2.96 10.21
N PHE A 279 1.08 2.97 9.42
CA PHE A 279 -0.20 2.43 9.89
C PHE A 279 -0.09 0.95 10.27
N ASP A 280 0.80 0.23 9.57
CA ASP A 280 1.04 -1.19 9.72
C ASP A 280 2.46 -1.51 9.26
N GLU A 281 3.35 -1.88 10.19
CA GLU A 281 4.76 -2.19 9.90
C GLU A 281 4.95 -3.34 8.92
N ASN A 282 3.97 -4.25 8.84
CA ASN A 282 4.00 -5.38 7.90
C ASN A 282 3.43 -5.00 6.52
N LEU A 283 2.63 -3.94 6.44
CA LEU A 283 1.97 -3.46 5.23
C LEU A 283 2.33 -1.99 4.98
N LYS A 284 3.63 -1.73 4.84
CA LYS A 284 4.21 -0.38 4.65
C LYS A 284 3.55 0.44 3.54
N TYR A 285 3.04 -0.21 2.51
CA TYR A 285 2.33 0.42 1.39
C TYR A 285 1.04 1.16 1.80
N LYS A 286 0.51 0.92 3.01
CA LYS A 286 -0.60 1.68 3.59
C LYS A 286 -0.20 3.11 3.97
N GLY A 287 1.10 3.40 3.99
CA GLY A 287 1.63 4.71 4.30
C GLY A 287 1.79 4.96 5.80
N CYS A 288 1.94 6.23 6.14
CA CYS A 288 2.29 6.68 7.48
C CYS A 288 1.24 7.64 8.07
N LYS A 289 1.27 7.74 9.40
CA LYS A 289 0.51 8.71 10.18
C LYS A 289 1.46 9.52 11.06
N PRO A 290 1.13 10.78 11.39
CA PRO A 290 1.90 11.53 12.37
C PRO A 290 1.78 10.87 13.75
N ASP A 291 2.87 10.90 14.51
CA ASP A 291 2.95 10.42 15.90
C ASP A 291 2.61 11.53 16.93
N PHE A 292 1.99 12.61 16.44
CA PHE A 292 1.69 13.81 17.19
C PHE A 292 0.35 14.39 16.74
N THR A 293 -0.24 15.22 17.60
CA THR A 293 -1.51 15.89 17.34
C THR A 293 -1.29 17.03 16.34
N ALA A 294 -2.16 17.16 15.35
CA ALA A 294 -2.11 18.27 14.40
C ALA A 294 -2.53 19.59 15.06
N GLN A 295 -2.16 20.72 14.46
CA GLN A 295 -2.56 22.03 14.96
C GLN A 295 -4.07 22.19 14.93
N SER A 296 -4.65 22.73 16.00
CA SER A 296 -6.10 22.94 16.13
C SER A 296 -6.64 24.04 15.22
N CYS A 297 -5.78 25.00 14.84
CA CYS A 297 -6.13 26.29 14.23
C CYS A 297 -6.91 27.24 15.16
N ASP A 298 -7.11 26.91 16.44
CA ASP A 298 -7.90 27.74 17.36
C ASP A 298 -7.05 28.83 18.03
N VAL A 299 -5.77 28.55 18.23
CA VAL A 299 -4.78 29.47 18.83
C VAL A 299 -3.46 29.44 18.07
N ASP A 300 -2.59 30.42 18.31
CA ASP A 300 -1.23 30.39 17.76
C ASP A 300 -0.38 29.34 18.49
N GLU A 301 -0.34 28.15 17.91
CA GLU A 301 0.41 27.00 18.40
C GLU A 301 1.81 26.91 17.77
N SER A 302 2.26 27.92 17.02
CA SER A 302 3.49 27.85 16.21
C SER A 302 4.74 27.48 17.05
N GLN A 303 4.77 27.87 18.32
CA GLN A 303 5.86 27.56 19.26
C GLN A 303 5.88 26.10 19.76
N MET A 304 4.82 25.32 19.53
CA MET A 304 4.78 23.89 19.90
C MET A 304 5.35 22.97 18.82
N TYR A 305 5.63 23.53 17.64
CA TYR A 305 6.08 22.79 16.47
C TYR A 305 7.44 23.26 16.01
N GLN A 306 8.14 22.37 15.34
CA GLN A 306 9.40 22.62 14.67
C GLN A 306 9.34 22.04 13.25
N LEU A 307 10.30 22.43 12.43
CA LEU A 307 10.48 21.90 11.08
C LEU A 307 11.77 21.10 11.02
N GLU A 308 11.64 19.83 10.71
CA GLU A 308 12.76 18.93 10.53
C GLU A 308 13.17 18.85 9.07
N GLU A 309 14.46 18.95 8.83
CA GLU A 309 15.03 18.91 7.49
C GLU A 309 15.17 17.47 7.00
N MET A 310 14.68 17.23 5.79
CA MET A 310 14.92 16.03 5.02
C MET A 310 15.49 16.44 3.65
N PRO A 311 16.82 16.37 3.47
CA PRO A 311 17.44 16.70 2.19
C PRO A 311 16.97 15.72 1.11
N ASP A 312 16.95 16.21 -0.13
CA ASP A 312 16.67 15.41 -1.34
C ASP A 312 15.35 14.64 -1.28
N THR A 313 14.37 15.14 -0.52
CA THR A 313 13.05 14.51 -0.36
C THR A 313 11.96 15.47 -0.82
N ASP A 314 10.96 14.95 -1.52
CA ASP A 314 9.83 15.72 -2.04
C ASP A 314 8.56 14.86 -2.10
N TRP A 315 7.41 15.52 -2.02
CA TRP A 315 6.10 14.97 -2.34
C TRP A 315 5.53 15.82 -3.45
N PRO A 316 5.71 15.47 -4.74
CA PRO A 316 5.50 16.40 -5.86
C PRO A 316 4.09 16.98 -6.02
N THR A 317 3.11 16.45 -5.28
CA THR A 317 1.72 16.88 -5.27
C THR A 317 1.39 17.56 -3.94
N SER A 318 0.10 17.86 -3.70
CA SER A 318 -0.41 18.38 -2.42
C SER A 318 0.00 19.81 -2.08
N ASP A 319 0.66 20.50 -3.02
CA ASP A 319 0.89 21.94 -2.94
C ASP A 319 -0.43 22.69 -2.91
N TYR A 320 -0.54 23.67 -2.01
CA TYR A 320 -1.67 24.60 -2.00
C TYR A 320 -1.24 26.07 -2.04
N GLU A 321 0.05 26.35 -1.83
CA GLU A 321 0.59 27.71 -1.89
C GLU A 321 2.08 27.70 -2.24
N GLN A 322 2.53 28.68 -3.01
CA GLN A 322 3.92 28.85 -3.41
C GLN A 322 4.38 30.31 -3.24
N TYR A 323 5.58 30.51 -2.69
CA TYR A 323 6.25 31.81 -2.60
C TYR A 323 7.55 31.79 -3.40
N ASN A 324 7.77 32.82 -4.22
CA ASN A 324 8.99 33.01 -5.02
C ASN A 324 9.14 34.49 -5.42
N PRO A 325 10.26 35.18 -5.11
CA PRO A 325 11.39 34.69 -4.32
C PRO A 325 11.08 34.72 -2.81
N ILE A 326 11.73 33.82 -2.06
CA ILE A 326 11.68 33.77 -0.61
C ILE A 326 12.96 33.14 -0.06
N ASP A 327 13.38 33.52 1.14
CA ASP A 327 14.44 32.82 1.87
C ASP A 327 13.88 31.64 2.70
N GLU A 328 14.78 30.80 3.20
CA GLU A 328 14.39 29.59 3.93
C GLU A 328 13.75 29.90 5.29
N ASP A 329 14.22 30.93 6.00
CA ASP A 329 13.72 31.28 7.33
C ASP A 329 12.29 31.84 7.25
N GLN A 330 12.02 32.65 6.22
CA GLN A 330 10.67 33.09 5.89
C GLN A 330 9.76 31.91 5.54
N CYS A 331 10.22 30.97 4.70
CA CYS A 331 9.47 29.75 4.37
C CYS A 331 9.12 28.92 5.63
N ARG A 332 10.09 28.75 6.54
CA ARG A 332 9.88 28.08 7.83
C ARG A 332 8.83 28.76 8.68
N SER A 333 8.94 30.08 8.83
CA SER A 333 7.99 30.86 9.65
C SER A 333 6.56 30.76 9.10
N LEU A 334 6.39 30.85 7.78
CA LEU A 334 5.08 30.76 7.14
C LEU A 334 4.44 29.39 7.30
N CYS A 335 5.22 28.30 7.26
CA CYS A 335 4.68 26.95 7.49
C CYS A 335 4.35 26.69 8.97
N LEU A 336 5.18 27.18 9.90
CA LEU A 336 4.93 26.98 11.34
C LEU A 336 3.66 27.68 11.83
N LYS A 337 3.37 28.87 11.28
CA LYS A 337 2.17 29.67 11.59
C LYS A 337 0.90 29.15 10.91
N ASP A 338 1.02 28.41 9.81
CA ASP A 338 -0.13 27.85 9.11
C ASP A 338 -0.45 26.43 9.62
N CYS A 339 -1.62 26.27 10.23
CA CYS A 339 -2.10 25.00 10.74
C CYS A 339 -2.38 23.94 9.67
N PHE A 340 -2.60 24.33 8.41
CA PHE A 340 -2.75 23.41 7.29
C PHE A 340 -1.40 23.00 6.66
N CYS A 341 -0.30 23.69 7.00
CA CYS A 341 1.02 23.32 6.50
C CYS A 341 1.57 22.11 7.25
N ALA A 342 1.67 20.97 6.57
CA ALA A 342 2.30 19.77 7.11
C ALA A 342 3.77 19.66 6.69
N VAL A 343 4.08 20.08 5.46
CA VAL A 343 5.43 20.08 4.90
C VAL A 343 5.63 21.34 4.09
N ALA A 344 6.83 21.92 4.14
CA ALA A 344 7.26 22.91 3.15
C ALA A 344 8.45 22.38 2.35
N ILE A 345 8.42 22.52 1.02
CA ILE A 345 9.57 22.23 0.17
C ILE A 345 10.31 23.52 -0.10
N PHE A 346 11.62 23.54 0.12
CA PHE A 346 12.46 24.69 -0.20
C PHE A 346 13.50 24.32 -1.27
N ARG A 347 13.48 25.05 -2.38
CA ARG A 347 14.41 24.85 -3.51
C ARG A 347 14.61 26.15 -4.26
N LYS A 348 15.88 26.57 -4.45
CA LYS A 348 16.28 27.72 -5.28
C LYS A 348 15.41 28.98 -5.05
N SER A 349 15.29 29.41 -3.79
CA SER A 349 14.50 30.58 -3.36
C SER A 349 12.99 30.48 -3.63
N SER A 350 12.47 29.27 -3.81
CA SER A 350 11.04 28.99 -3.85
C SER A 350 10.65 28.11 -2.66
N CYS A 351 9.47 28.39 -2.10
CA CYS A 351 8.86 27.65 -1.00
C CYS A 351 7.49 27.15 -1.45
N TRP A 352 7.22 25.86 -1.30
CA TRP A 352 5.90 25.27 -1.56
C TRP A 352 5.34 24.67 -0.28
N LYS A 353 4.15 25.12 0.14
CA LYS A 353 3.45 24.57 1.31
C LYS A 353 2.54 23.43 0.89
N LYS A 354 2.64 22.32 1.61
CA LYS A 354 1.91 21.08 1.35
C LYS A 354 0.97 20.73 2.50
N LYS A 355 -0.22 20.27 2.12
CA LYS A 355 -1.26 19.78 3.04
C LYS A 355 -1.31 18.26 3.06
N LEU A 356 -1.84 17.69 4.14
CA LEU A 356 -2.15 16.26 4.20
C LEU A 356 -3.39 15.92 3.35
N PRO A 357 -3.49 14.67 2.85
CA PRO A 357 -2.44 13.65 2.83
C PRO A 357 -1.37 13.93 1.77
N LEU A 358 -0.11 13.58 2.05
CA LEU A 358 0.98 13.71 1.09
C LEU A 358 1.02 12.48 0.18
N SER A 359 1.07 12.66 -1.14
CA SER A 359 1.22 11.56 -2.11
C SER A 359 2.51 11.64 -2.92
N ASN A 360 2.91 10.51 -3.51
CA ASN A 360 4.08 10.41 -4.39
C ASN A 360 5.41 10.80 -3.72
N GLY A 361 5.54 10.58 -2.41
CA GLY A 361 6.78 10.87 -1.69
C GLY A 361 7.97 10.14 -2.28
N ARG A 362 9.08 10.84 -2.50
CA ARG A 362 10.27 10.28 -3.12
C ARG A 362 11.54 10.94 -2.61
N LEU A 363 12.60 10.14 -2.55
CA LEU A 363 13.96 10.61 -2.37
C LEU A 363 14.64 10.72 -3.74
N GLN A 364 15.08 11.93 -4.10
CA GLN A 364 15.77 12.22 -5.36
C GLN A 364 16.82 13.33 -5.16
N ILE A 365 18.07 12.99 -5.48
CA ILE A 365 19.24 13.85 -5.31
C ILE A 365 19.09 15.15 -6.11
N GLY A 366 19.36 16.29 -5.46
CA GLY A 366 19.38 17.62 -6.08
C GLY A 366 18.01 18.30 -6.21
N MET A 367 16.96 17.75 -5.59
CA MET A 367 15.61 18.34 -5.62
C MET A 367 15.37 19.43 -4.58
N GLY A 368 16.28 19.65 -3.63
CA GLY A 368 16.12 20.62 -2.55
C GLY A 368 15.95 19.90 -1.21
N LYS A 369 15.17 20.47 -0.29
CA LYS A 369 14.86 19.83 0.99
C LYS A 369 13.38 19.96 1.35
N ALA A 370 12.86 18.93 2.01
CA ALA A 370 11.59 18.99 2.70
C ALA A 370 11.81 19.46 4.15
N LEU A 371 10.91 20.31 4.61
CA LEU A 371 10.80 20.81 5.98
C LEU A 371 9.54 20.19 6.57
N ILE A 372 9.70 19.09 7.32
CA ILE A 372 8.59 18.33 7.89
C ILE A 372 8.18 18.95 9.21
N LYS A 373 6.92 19.37 9.32
CA LYS A 373 6.38 19.89 10.57
C LYS A 373 6.15 18.74 11.55
N ASN A 374 6.72 18.85 12.74
CA ASN A 374 6.47 17.94 13.86
C ASN A 374 6.48 18.70 15.19
N THR A 375 5.98 18.08 16.26
CA THR A 375 5.98 18.70 17.59
C THR A 375 7.40 18.74 18.16
N MET A 376 7.73 19.79 18.90
CA MET A 376 9.01 19.88 19.62
C MET A 376 9.11 18.77 20.68
N LYS A 377 10.07 17.85 20.51
CA LYS A 377 10.41 16.85 21.53
C LYS A 377 11.29 17.49 22.60
N ASN A 378 10.74 18.08 23.67
CA ASN A 378 11.56 18.51 24.82
C ASN A 378 10.82 18.43 26.18
N ARG A 379 10.71 17.23 26.74
CA ARG A 379 11.24 16.81 28.07
C ARG A 379 10.93 15.33 28.26
N GLN A 380 11.71 14.67 29.11
CA GLN A 380 11.64 13.24 29.42
C GLN A 380 10.22 12.72 29.57
N ASP A 381 10.03 11.44 29.25
CA ASP A 381 9.05 10.53 29.85
C ASP A 381 8.47 11.10 31.18
N GLY A 382 7.23 11.61 31.12
CA GLY A 382 6.56 12.27 32.22
C GLY A 382 5.94 13.63 31.87
N SER A 383 4.60 13.67 31.84
CA SER A 383 3.72 14.83 31.67
C SER A 383 3.33 15.16 30.22
N MET A 384 2.09 14.78 29.88
CA MET A 384 1.24 15.56 28.97
C MET A 384 1.44 17.06 29.22
N LEU A 385 1.50 17.85 28.14
CA LEU A 385 1.41 19.30 28.23
C LEU A 385 0.14 19.67 28.98
N GLU A 386 0.30 19.98 30.26
CA GLU A 386 -0.63 20.80 31.02
C GLU A 386 -0.80 22.10 30.21
N VAL A 387 -1.94 22.20 29.51
CA VAL A 387 -2.77 23.38 29.70
C VAL A 387 -2.76 23.65 31.21
N ASN A 388 -2.58 24.90 31.66
CA ASN A 388 -2.57 25.28 33.09
C ASN A 388 -3.92 25.00 33.83
N LEU A 389 -4.61 23.92 33.49
CA LEU A 389 -5.71 23.29 34.19
C LEU A 389 -5.15 22.49 35.35
N ARG A 390 -4.96 23.15 36.48
CA ARG A 390 -4.79 22.46 37.76
C ARG A 390 -6.05 21.63 38.03
N SER A 391 -5.90 20.32 38.15
CA SER A 391 -6.97 19.46 38.65
C SER A 391 -7.12 19.65 40.16
N PHE A 392 -8.37 19.73 40.64
CA PHE A 392 -8.68 19.84 42.06
C PHE A 392 -9.34 18.56 42.53
N THR A 393 -8.91 18.05 43.68
CA THR A 393 -9.60 16.96 44.36
C THR A 393 -10.91 17.44 44.97
N TYR A 394 -11.88 16.55 45.17
CA TYR A 394 -13.15 16.89 45.83
C TYR A 394 -12.90 17.53 47.21
N LYS A 395 -11.90 17.05 47.95
CA LYS A 395 -11.53 17.59 49.26
C LYS A 395 -11.00 19.03 49.19
N GLU A 396 -10.18 19.35 48.19
CA GLU A 396 -9.71 20.74 47.98
C GLU A 396 -10.88 21.67 47.64
N LEU A 397 -11.85 21.21 46.84
CA LEU A 397 -13.04 21.97 46.50
C LEU A 397 -13.96 22.16 47.72
N GLU A 398 -14.08 21.14 48.56
CA GLU A 398 -14.83 21.18 49.81
C GLU A 398 -14.21 22.18 50.81
N GLU A 399 -12.88 22.16 50.96
CA GLU A 399 -12.14 23.12 51.78
C GLU A 399 -12.27 24.55 51.23
N ALA A 400 -12.12 24.73 49.91
CA ALA A 400 -12.21 26.03 49.26
C ALA A 400 -13.61 26.66 49.39
N THR A 401 -14.67 25.85 49.50
CA THR A 401 -16.08 26.31 49.53
C THR A 401 -16.71 26.28 50.92
N ASP A 402 -15.93 26.07 51.99
CA ASP A 402 -16.40 25.88 53.37
C ASP A 402 -17.52 24.81 53.43
N ASN A 403 -17.26 23.63 52.85
CA ASN A 403 -18.20 22.53 52.67
C ASN A 403 -19.42 22.88 51.79
N PHE A 404 -19.21 23.58 50.67
CA PHE A 404 -20.27 23.98 49.74
C PHE A 404 -21.41 24.75 50.44
N LYS A 405 -21.05 25.77 51.22
CA LYS A 405 -21.99 26.46 52.11
C LYS A 405 -22.71 27.66 51.47
N GLU A 406 -22.02 28.46 50.67
CA GLU A 406 -22.58 29.67 50.05
C GLU A 406 -22.96 29.36 48.59
N GLU A 407 -24.25 29.12 48.35
CA GLU A 407 -24.82 28.94 46.99
C GLU A 407 -24.91 30.29 46.27
N LEU A 408 -24.27 30.39 45.11
CA LEU A 408 -24.34 31.55 44.21
C LEU A 408 -25.49 31.45 43.20
N GLY A 409 -25.90 30.23 42.88
CA GLY A 409 -27.00 29.97 41.96
C GLY A 409 -27.20 28.48 41.68
N ARG A 410 -28.39 28.13 41.21
CA ARG A 410 -28.77 26.75 40.90
C ARG A 410 -29.42 26.67 39.53
N GLY A 411 -28.92 25.75 38.71
CA GLY A 411 -29.44 25.46 37.38
C GLY A 411 -29.98 24.03 37.29
N ALA A 412 -30.40 23.63 36.09
CA ALA A 412 -30.93 22.28 35.83
C ALA A 412 -29.92 21.15 36.12
N PHE A 413 -28.61 21.45 36.06
CA PHE A 413 -27.54 20.45 36.08
C PHE A 413 -26.68 20.46 37.36
N GLY A 414 -26.93 21.39 38.27
CA GLY A 414 -26.15 21.49 39.51
C GLY A 414 -26.23 22.84 40.18
N ILE A 415 -25.48 22.95 41.27
CA ILE A 415 -25.47 24.09 42.18
C ILE A 415 -24.07 24.73 42.13
N VAL A 416 -24.02 26.04 41.95
CA VAL A 416 -22.77 26.81 41.96
C VAL A 416 -22.55 27.37 43.35
N TYR A 417 -21.38 27.11 43.93
CA TYR A 417 -20.96 27.58 45.23
C TYR A 417 -19.81 28.56 45.13
N LYS A 418 -19.75 29.51 46.04
CA LYS A 418 -18.59 30.40 46.17
C LYS A 418 -17.46 29.67 46.88
N GLY A 419 -16.24 29.84 46.38
CA GLY A 419 -15.04 29.34 47.03
C GLY A 419 -13.91 30.36 47.02
N ILE A 420 -12.93 30.14 47.90
CA ILE A 420 -11.68 30.90 47.98
C ILE A 420 -10.54 29.90 47.92
N MET A 421 -9.72 30.00 46.88
CA MET A 421 -8.50 29.20 46.77
C MET A 421 -7.36 29.88 47.53
N ASN A 422 -6.70 29.12 48.40
CA ASN A 422 -5.51 29.55 49.12
C ASN A 422 -4.30 29.63 48.17
N SER A 423 -4.25 30.69 47.38
CA SER A 423 -3.09 31.15 46.63
C SER A 423 -2.62 32.51 47.16
N SER A 424 -1.42 32.95 46.81
CA SER A 424 -0.93 34.31 47.10
C SER A 424 -0.87 35.10 45.78
N PRO A 425 -1.83 35.99 45.48
CA PRO A 425 -3.01 36.40 46.27
C PRO A 425 -4.17 35.39 46.23
N ALA A 426 -5.09 35.47 47.19
CA ALA A 426 -6.25 34.57 47.27
C ALA A 426 -7.21 34.83 46.10
N ILE A 427 -7.64 33.77 45.42
CA ILE A 427 -8.49 33.86 44.23
C ILE A 427 -9.91 33.42 44.63
N GLN A 428 -10.90 34.26 44.31
CA GLN A 428 -12.31 33.88 44.40
C GLN A 428 -12.67 32.99 43.20
N VAL A 429 -13.33 31.88 43.48
CA VAL A 429 -13.76 30.90 42.49
C VAL A 429 -15.24 30.59 42.65
N ALA A 430 -15.87 30.15 41.56
CA ALA A 430 -17.21 29.57 41.58
C ALA A 430 -17.08 28.07 41.27
N VAL A 431 -17.57 27.22 42.18
CA VAL A 431 -17.47 25.75 42.08
C VAL A 431 -18.86 25.18 41.80
N LYS A 432 -19.08 24.63 40.61
CA LYS A 432 -20.33 23.96 40.23
C LYS A 432 -20.29 22.50 40.67
N LYS A 433 -21.19 22.10 41.57
CA LYS A 433 -21.40 20.71 42.01
C LYS A 433 -22.61 20.14 41.28
N LEU A 434 -22.42 19.01 40.60
CA LEU A 434 -23.48 18.35 39.83
C LEU A 434 -24.36 17.49 40.76
N ASP A 435 -25.66 17.52 40.54
CA ASP A 435 -26.63 16.75 41.34
C ASP A 435 -26.73 15.27 40.88
N ARG A 436 -26.36 14.92 39.63
CA ARG A 436 -26.30 13.55 39.07
C ARG A 436 -25.28 13.43 37.92
N MET A 437 -24.61 12.28 37.80
CA MET A 437 -23.76 11.91 36.66
C MET A 437 -24.57 11.10 35.64
N GLU A 438 -24.99 11.73 34.53
CA GLU A 438 -25.46 11.05 33.31
C GLU A 438 -24.63 11.54 32.12
N GLU A 439 -24.27 10.65 31.20
CA GLU A 439 -23.31 10.89 30.10
C GLU A 439 -23.71 12.02 29.14
N GLU A 440 -25.00 12.37 29.05
CA GLU A 440 -25.47 13.48 28.21
C GLU A 440 -25.17 14.86 28.83
N VAL A 441 -25.08 14.97 30.16
CA VAL A 441 -24.82 16.24 30.88
C VAL A 441 -23.36 16.67 30.74
N GLN A 442 -22.43 15.71 30.57
CA GLN A 442 -21.00 15.99 30.42
C GLN A 442 -20.70 16.78 29.13
N LYS A 443 -21.40 16.48 28.03
CA LYS A 443 -21.20 17.13 26.73
C LYS A 443 -21.71 18.57 26.69
N GLU A 444 -22.83 18.86 27.36
CA GLU A 444 -23.33 20.24 27.45
C GLU A 444 -22.51 21.08 28.45
N PHE A 445 -21.96 20.47 29.50
CA PHE A 445 -21.08 21.16 30.45
C PHE A 445 -19.73 21.57 29.84
N GLU A 446 -19.13 20.73 29.00
CA GLU A 446 -17.93 21.10 28.22
C GLU A 446 -18.20 22.34 27.34
N ASN A 447 -19.41 22.44 26.78
CA ASN A 447 -19.82 23.60 25.97
C ASN A 447 -20.06 24.88 26.78
N GLU A 448 -20.57 24.81 28.01
CA GLU A 448 -20.73 25.99 28.89
C GLU A 448 -19.38 26.48 29.46
N SER A 449 -18.47 25.55 29.79
CA SER A 449 -17.17 25.84 30.40
C SER A 449 -16.20 26.54 29.44
N MET A 450 -16.35 26.33 28.13
CA MET A 450 -15.57 27.01 27.09
C MET A 450 -16.10 28.41 26.74
N ASN A 451 -17.30 28.77 27.21
CA ASN A 451 -18.00 30.02 26.85
C ASN A 451 -18.13 31.01 28.03
N SER A 452 -17.50 30.76 29.17
CA SER A 452 -17.62 31.56 30.41
C SER A 452 -16.34 32.29 30.77
#